data_AF-A0AAU4MBG3-F1
#
_entry.id   AF-A0AAU4MBG3-F1
#
_cell.length_a   1.000
_cell.length_b   1.000
_cell.length_c   1.000
_cell.angle_alpha   90.00
_cell.angle_beta   90.00
_cell.angle_gamma   90.00
#
_symmetry.space_group_name_H-M   'P 1'
#
loop_
_entity.id
_entity.type
_entity.pdbx_description
1 polymer ?
#
loop_
_entity_poly.entity_id
_entity_poly.type
_entity_poly.pdbx_seq_one_letter_code
_entity_poly.pdbx_strand_id
1 'polypeptide(L)'
;MSERLEYLARTDGEDAELTVARAALADRQAALLAALVGGGPVPPGFDPAQVRAQAAGLAAKRRDTVARVVPEPALLLGPAFGPLFLRYARQCPQPGSYREDARAFVTWVLAAGEGGPGPEPRRELERLLAPARERALPGRPRRTRRPQHD
;
A
#
# COMPACT_ATOMS: atom_id res chain seq x y z
N MET A 1 26.04 10.94 17.47
CA MET A 1 27.05 10.00 16.94
C MET A 1 27.11 8.83 17.92
N SER A 2 26.33 7.78 17.67
CA SER A 2 26.03 6.73 18.65
C SER A 2 27.21 5.80 18.93
N GLU A 3 27.37 5.42 20.21
CA GLU A 3 28.27 4.42 20.83
C GLU A 3 28.58 3.16 19.99
N ARG A 4 27.70 2.79 19.06
CA ARG A 4 27.90 1.67 18.13
C ARG A 4 29.10 1.85 17.19
N LEU A 5 29.42 3.09 16.83
CA LEU A 5 30.59 3.41 15.99
C LEU A 5 31.89 3.37 16.82
N GLU A 6 31.83 3.75 18.10
CA GLU A 6 32.99 3.69 19.01
C GLU A 6 33.38 2.24 19.36
N TYR A 7 32.42 1.31 19.41
CA TYR A 7 32.70 -0.12 19.62
C TYR A 7 33.47 -0.76 18.46
N LEU A 8 33.18 -0.34 17.22
CA LEU A 8 33.81 -0.88 16.00
C LEU A 8 35.26 -0.42 15.81
N ALA A 9 35.65 0.72 16.39
CA ALA A 9 37.01 1.24 16.32
C ALA A 9 38.04 0.41 17.13
N ARG A 10 37.59 -0.57 17.92
CA ARG A 10 38.45 -1.42 18.78
C ARG A 10 38.70 -2.82 18.20
N THR A 11 38.00 -3.19 17.13
CA THR A 11 38.26 -4.37 16.29
C THR A 11 39.19 -3.97 15.13
N ASP A 12 40.05 -4.89 14.66
CA ASP A 12 41.00 -4.67 13.55
C ASP A 12 40.41 -3.78 12.45
N GLY A 13 41.19 -2.77 12.01
CA GLY A 13 40.69 -1.66 11.18
C GLY A 13 39.92 -2.08 9.91
N GLU A 14 40.23 -3.25 9.36
CA GLU A 14 39.54 -3.82 8.20
C GLU A 14 38.08 -4.25 8.51
N ASP A 15 37.80 -4.78 9.71
CA ASP A 15 36.45 -5.18 10.12
C ASP A 15 35.56 -3.96 10.41
N ALA A 16 36.17 -2.89 10.92
CA ALA A 16 35.50 -1.61 11.14
C ALA A 16 35.09 -0.96 9.80
N GLU A 17 36.00 -0.89 8.84
CA GLU A 17 35.75 -0.35 7.50
C GLU A 17 34.67 -1.16 6.75
N LEU A 18 34.74 -2.50 6.82
CA LEU A 18 33.72 -3.36 6.21
C LEU A 18 32.33 -3.14 6.82
N THR A 19 32.27 -2.93 8.14
CA THR A 19 31.00 -2.66 8.82
C THR A 19 30.41 -1.32 8.41
N VAL A 20 31.24 -0.28 8.28
CA VAL A 20 30.82 1.03 7.78
C VAL A 20 30.35 0.93 6.32
N ALA A 21 31.06 0.20 5.47
CA ALA A 21 30.68 -0.01 4.08
C ALA A 21 29.33 -0.74 3.94
N ARG A 22 29.07 -1.77 4.76
CA ARG A 22 27.79 -2.48 4.80
C ARG A 22 26.64 -1.58 5.24
N ALA A 23 26.85 -0.75 6.26
CA ALA A 23 25.85 0.21 6.72
C ALA A 23 25.50 1.22 5.61
N ALA A 24 26.51 1.78 4.94
CA ALA A 24 26.30 2.72 3.83
C ALA A 24 25.56 2.07 2.63
N LEU A 25 25.84 0.79 2.34
CA LEU A 25 25.10 0.05 1.32
C LEU A 25 23.64 -0.17 1.72
N ALA A 26 23.38 -0.56 2.96
CA ALA A 26 22.03 -0.77 3.46
C ALA A 26 21.19 0.52 3.39
N ASP A 27 21.79 1.66 3.76
CA ASP A 27 21.13 2.97 3.65
C ASP A 27 20.80 3.33 2.20
N ARG A 28 21.72 3.06 1.26
CA ARG A 28 21.48 3.29 -0.18
C ARG A 28 20.39 2.37 -0.73
N GLN A 29 20.36 1.10 -0.32
CA GLN A 29 19.31 0.16 -0.70
C GLN A 29 17.95 0.60 -0.16
N ALA A 30 17.88 1.02 1.10
CA ALA A 30 16.66 1.55 1.71
C ALA A 30 16.15 2.80 0.98
N ALA A 31 17.05 3.72 0.63
CA ALA A 31 16.71 4.93 -0.14
C ALA A 31 16.18 4.58 -1.54
N LEU A 32 16.78 3.60 -2.23
CA LEU A 32 16.29 3.15 -3.53
C LEU A 32 14.90 2.50 -3.42
N LEU A 33 14.69 1.65 -2.41
CA LEU A 33 13.38 1.05 -2.16
C LEU A 33 12.33 2.14 -1.88
N ALA A 34 12.65 3.14 -1.06
CA ALA A 34 11.77 4.27 -0.79
C ALA A 34 11.41 5.05 -2.06
N ALA A 35 12.37 5.26 -2.98
CA ALA A 35 12.11 5.88 -4.27
C ALA A 35 11.18 5.04 -5.16
N LEU A 36 11.38 3.72 -5.17
CA LEU A 36 10.60 2.78 -6.00
C LEU A 36 9.16 2.58 -5.51
N VAL A 37 8.93 2.50 -4.19
CA VAL A 37 7.63 2.11 -3.62
C VAL A 37 6.87 3.21 -2.90
N GLY A 38 7.56 4.31 -2.52
CA GLY A 38 6.99 5.40 -1.73
C GLY A 38 7.12 6.79 -2.35
N GLY A 39 7.66 6.89 -3.57
CA GLY A 39 7.82 8.18 -4.27
C GLY A 39 8.92 9.07 -3.68
N GLY A 40 9.87 8.50 -2.92
CA GLY A 40 11.03 9.22 -2.40
C GLY A 40 12.00 9.72 -3.48
N PRO A 41 12.96 10.58 -3.12
CA PRO A 41 13.97 11.08 -4.05
C PRO A 41 14.83 9.92 -4.58
N VAL A 42 15.21 10.00 -5.86
CA VAL A 42 16.12 9.01 -6.47
C VAL A 42 17.51 9.18 -5.87
N PRO A 43 18.13 8.12 -5.29
CA PRO A 43 19.47 8.21 -4.73
C PRO A 43 20.52 8.51 -5.82
N PRO A 44 21.63 9.22 -5.48
CA PRO A 44 22.71 9.47 -6.42
C PRO A 44 23.28 8.18 -7.01
N GLY A 45 23.62 8.22 -8.30
CA GLY A 45 24.17 7.07 -9.04
C GLY A 45 23.14 6.20 -9.76
N PHE A 46 21.84 6.46 -9.56
CA PHE A 46 20.77 5.85 -10.36
C PHE A 46 20.26 6.80 -11.42
N ASP A 47 19.91 6.26 -12.59
CA ASP A 47 19.19 7.01 -13.63
C ASP A 47 17.75 7.32 -13.13
N PRO A 48 17.39 8.61 -12.95
CA PRO A 48 16.06 8.97 -12.47
C PRO A 48 14.93 8.54 -13.41
N ALA A 49 15.17 8.46 -14.72
CA ALA A 49 14.16 8.01 -15.68
C ALA A 49 13.88 6.51 -15.53
N GLN A 50 14.93 5.69 -15.36
CA GLN A 50 14.78 4.26 -15.13
C GLN A 50 14.06 3.97 -13.82
N VAL A 51 14.42 4.64 -12.73
CA VAL A 51 13.75 4.45 -11.43
C VAL A 51 12.27 4.83 -11.52
N ARG A 52 11.92 5.92 -12.21
CA ARG A 52 10.51 6.29 -12.43
C ARG A 52 9.75 5.27 -13.26
N ALA A 53 10.37 4.70 -14.30
CA ALA A 53 9.75 3.64 -15.10
C ALA A 53 9.48 2.38 -14.26
N GLN A 54 10.43 1.98 -13.41
CA GLN A 54 10.27 0.84 -12.51
C GLN A 54 9.18 1.09 -11.45
N ALA A 55 9.18 2.28 -10.84
CA ALA A 55 8.13 2.67 -9.88
C ALA A 55 6.73 2.63 -10.52
N ALA A 56 6.60 3.09 -11.77
CA ALA A 56 5.34 3.01 -12.51
C ALA A 56 4.91 1.55 -12.77
N GLY A 57 5.84 0.67 -13.13
CA GLY A 57 5.58 -0.76 -13.30
C GLY A 57 5.12 -1.44 -12.01
N LEU A 58 5.78 -1.14 -10.88
CA LEU A 58 5.39 -1.64 -9.56
C LEU A 58 4.00 -1.15 -9.15
N ALA A 59 3.69 0.13 -9.36
CA ALA A 59 2.39 0.70 -9.07
C ALA A 59 1.27 0.05 -9.94
N ALA A 60 1.54 -0.22 -11.22
CA ALA A 60 0.62 -0.94 -12.10
C ALA A 60 0.39 -2.38 -11.62
N LYS A 61 1.46 -3.07 -11.20
CA LYS A 61 1.34 -4.43 -10.66
C LYS A 61 0.51 -4.47 -9.38
N ARG A 62 0.72 -3.50 -8.48
CA ARG A 62 -0.05 -3.32 -7.24
C ARG A 62 -1.53 -3.09 -7.57
N ARG A 63 -1.83 -2.16 -8.49
CA ARG A 63 -3.19 -1.89 -8.99
C ARG A 63 -3.87 -3.17 -9.47
N ASP A 64 -3.22 -3.91 -10.37
CA ASP A 64 -3.81 -5.10 -10.99
C ASP A 64 -4.03 -6.21 -9.96
N THR A 65 -3.13 -6.33 -8.98
CA THR A 65 -3.28 -7.29 -7.90
C THR A 65 -4.42 -6.92 -6.96
N VAL A 66 -4.58 -5.63 -6.62
CA VAL A 66 -5.70 -5.14 -5.82
C VAL A 66 -7.02 -5.37 -6.54
N ALA A 67 -7.13 -4.99 -7.81
CA ALA A 67 -8.35 -5.22 -8.61
C ALA A 67 -8.71 -6.70 -8.73
N ARG A 68 -7.72 -7.60 -8.66
CA ARG A 68 -7.97 -9.05 -8.63
C ARG A 68 -8.43 -9.57 -7.26
N VAL A 69 -7.87 -9.05 -6.17
CA VAL A 69 -8.16 -9.53 -4.80
C VAL A 69 -9.42 -8.89 -4.20
N VAL A 70 -9.67 -7.62 -4.54
CA VAL A 70 -10.81 -6.81 -4.12
C VAL A 70 -11.32 -6.05 -5.36
N PRO A 71 -12.15 -6.69 -6.20
CA PRO A 71 -12.59 -6.11 -7.47
C PRO A 71 -13.58 -4.95 -7.33
N GLU A 72 -14.28 -4.82 -6.21
CA GLU A 72 -15.40 -3.88 -6.05
C GLU A 72 -15.01 -2.42 -6.31
N PRO A 73 -13.89 -1.86 -5.77
CA PRO A 73 -13.49 -0.49 -6.09
C PRO A 73 -13.19 -0.27 -7.58
N ALA A 74 -12.64 -1.26 -8.26
CA ALA A 74 -12.33 -1.17 -9.69
C ALA A 74 -13.61 -1.17 -10.53
N LEU A 75 -14.60 -1.98 -10.17
CA LEU A 75 -15.92 -2.02 -10.82
C LEU A 75 -16.69 -0.72 -10.63
N LEU A 76 -16.67 -0.16 -9.41
CA LEU A 76 -17.39 1.09 -9.08
C LEU A 76 -16.78 2.33 -9.73
N LEU A 77 -15.45 2.40 -9.82
CA LEU A 77 -14.73 3.54 -10.40
C LEU A 77 -14.55 3.42 -11.92
N GLY A 78 -14.70 2.22 -12.48
CA GLY A 78 -14.58 1.97 -13.92
C GLY A 78 -13.27 2.54 -14.50
N PRO A 79 -13.32 3.31 -15.61
CA PRO A 79 -12.13 3.90 -16.22
C PRO A 79 -11.30 4.80 -15.29
N ALA A 80 -11.92 5.38 -14.25
CA ALA A 80 -11.22 6.24 -13.31
C ALA A 80 -10.33 5.47 -12.32
N PHE A 81 -10.58 4.16 -12.13
CA PHE A 81 -9.84 3.33 -11.18
C PHE A 81 -8.33 3.38 -11.41
N GLY A 82 -7.89 3.14 -12.65
CA GLY A 82 -6.48 3.07 -12.99
C GLY A 82 -5.71 4.35 -12.68
N PRO A 83 -6.11 5.50 -13.24
CA PRO A 83 -5.48 6.79 -12.96
C PRO A 83 -5.49 7.16 -11.47
N LEU A 84 -6.61 6.94 -10.76
CA LEU A 84 -6.72 7.22 -9.33
C LEU A 84 -5.78 6.33 -8.51
N PHE A 85 -5.72 5.03 -8.82
CA PHE A 85 -4.87 4.10 -8.09
C PHE A 85 -3.38 4.42 -8.28
N LEU A 86 -2.96 4.78 -9.50
CA LEU A 86 -1.58 5.18 -9.75
C LEU A 86 -1.20 6.48 -9.02
N ARG A 87 -2.14 7.43 -8.88
CA ARG A 87 -1.92 8.65 -8.08
C ARG A 87 -1.80 8.32 -6.60
N TYR A 88 -2.68 7.47 -6.07
CA TYR A 88 -2.61 6.97 -4.69
C TYR A 88 -1.28 6.24 -4.40
N ALA A 89 -0.89 5.28 -5.25
CA ALA A 89 0.30 4.46 -5.04
C ALA A 89 1.60 5.27 -5.04
N ARG A 90 1.64 6.43 -5.70
CA ARG A 90 2.79 7.35 -5.67
C ARG A 90 2.92 8.12 -4.35
N GLN A 91 1.84 8.26 -3.59
CA GLN A 91 1.78 9.07 -2.37
C GLN A 91 1.71 8.21 -1.10
N CYS A 92 1.33 6.94 -1.25
CA CYS A 92 1.05 6.04 -0.15
C CYS A 92 1.81 4.73 -0.35
N PRO A 93 2.81 4.43 0.51
CA PRO A 93 3.44 3.11 0.56
C PRO A 93 2.40 1.99 0.70
N GLN A 94 2.74 0.79 0.24
CA GLN A 94 1.82 -0.35 0.36
C GLN A 94 1.67 -0.77 1.83
N PRO A 95 0.43 -0.86 2.35
CA PRO A 95 0.19 -1.47 3.65
C PRO A 95 0.40 -3.00 3.59
N GLY A 96 0.31 -3.68 4.74
CA GLY A 96 0.68 -5.10 4.86
C GLY A 96 0.06 -6.03 3.81
N SER A 97 -1.26 -5.98 3.64
CA SER A 97 -1.99 -6.86 2.72
C SER A 97 -2.70 -6.09 1.59
N TYR A 98 -2.98 -6.77 0.46
CA TYR A 98 -3.75 -6.19 -0.65
C TYR A 98 -5.19 -5.82 -0.28
N ARG A 99 -5.78 -6.45 0.75
CA ARG A 99 -7.13 -6.09 1.24
C ARG A 99 -7.09 -4.81 2.07
N GLU A 100 -6.06 -4.63 2.91
CA GLU A 100 -5.81 -3.37 3.61
C GLU A 100 -5.49 -2.26 2.61
N ASP A 101 -4.75 -2.59 1.55
CA ASP A 101 -4.43 -1.65 0.48
C ASP A 101 -5.67 -1.17 -0.26
N ALA A 102 -6.58 -2.09 -0.60
CA ALA A 102 -7.87 -1.72 -1.18
C ALA A 102 -8.65 -0.77 -0.26
N ARG A 103 -8.69 -1.04 1.06
CA ARG A 103 -9.37 -0.16 2.03
C ARG A 103 -8.70 1.21 2.11
N ALA A 104 -7.38 1.27 2.20
CA ALA A 104 -6.62 2.52 2.24
C ALA A 104 -6.81 3.35 0.97
N PHE A 105 -6.81 2.69 -0.20
CA PHE A 105 -7.13 3.33 -1.48
C PHE A 105 -8.54 3.94 -1.47
N VAL A 106 -9.56 3.19 -1.04
CA VAL A 106 -10.94 3.71 -0.98
C VAL A 106 -11.04 4.91 -0.04
N THR A 107 -10.42 4.85 1.15
CA THR A 107 -10.35 5.99 2.07
C THR A 107 -9.69 7.20 1.41
N TRP A 108 -8.57 7.01 0.71
CA TRP A 108 -7.86 8.07 0.01
C TRP A 108 -8.70 8.70 -1.11
N VAL A 109 -9.44 7.88 -1.88
CA VAL A 109 -10.33 8.35 -2.95
C VAL A 109 -11.49 9.18 -2.40
N LEU A 110 -12.10 8.76 -1.28
CA LEU A 110 -13.20 9.49 -0.65
C LEU A 110 -12.75 10.83 -0.05
N ALA A 111 -11.49 10.93 0.39
CA ALA A 111 -10.89 12.16 0.89
C ALA A 111 -10.55 13.19 -0.21
N ALA A 112 -10.51 12.79 -1.49
CA ALA A 112 -10.03 13.62 -2.59
C ALA A 112 -10.96 14.80 -3.00
N GLY A 113 -12.12 14.98 -2.35
CA GLY A 113 -13.02 16.10 -2.61
C GLY A 113 -13.53 16.17 -4.06
N GLU A 114 -13.37 17.32 -4.71
CA GLU A 114 -13.79 17.59 -6.10
C GLU A 114 -13.06 16.72 -7.14
N GLY A 115 -11.90 16.16 -6.81
CA GLY A 115 -11.18 15.19 -7.64
C GLY A 115 -11.54 13.73 -7.36
N GLY A 116 -12.58 13.50 -6.56
CA GLY A 116 -13.07 12.19 -6.17
C GLY A 116 -14.13 11.61 -7.12
N PRO A 117 -14.74 10.49 -6.74
CA PRO A 117 -15.78 9.85 -7.53
C PRO A 117 -17.08 10.65 -7.51
N GLY A 118 -17.90 10.46 -8.54
CA GLY A 118 -19.28 10.97 -8.56
C GLY A 118 -20.12 10.43 -7.38
N PRO A 119 -21.31 11.02 -7.15
CA PRO A 119 -22.10 10.77 -5.93
C PRO A 119 -22.51 9.30 -5.75
N GLU A 120 -22.83 8.58 -6.83
CA GLU A 120 -23.23 7.17 -6.74
C GLU A 120 -22.06 6.23 -6.39
N PRO A 121 -20.93 6.21 -7.13
CA PRO A 121 -19.79 5.42 -6.70
C PRO A 121 -19.26 5.79 -5.31
N ARG A 122 -19.35 7.07 -4.92
CA ARG A 122 -18.98 7.53 -3.57
C ARG A 122 -19.77 6.79 -2.48
N ARG A 123 -21.09 6.74 -2.58
CA ARG A 123 -21.97 6.07 -1.61
C ARG A 123 -21.68 4.58 -1.50
N GLU A 124 -21.42 3.91 -2.62
CA GLU A 124 -21.05 2.49 -2.62
C GLU A 124 -19.70 2.24 -1.97
N LEU A 125 -18.70 3.09 -2.27
CA LEU A 125 -17.38 3.03 -1.66
C LEU A 125 -17.44 3.25 -0.14
N GLU A 126 -18.28 4.18 0.34
CA GLU A 126 -18.56 4.37 1.77
C GLU A 126 -19.16 3.10 2.40
N ARG A 127 -20.12 2.45 1.73
CA ARG A 127 -20.67 1.15 2.17
C ARG A 127 -19.62 0.04 2.21
N LEU A 128 -18.62 0.06 1.32
CA LEU A 128 -17.54 -0.93 1.34
C LEU A 128 -16.67 -0.80 2.59
N LEU A 129 -16.43 0.43 3.06
CA LEU A 129 -15.63 0.71 4.25
C LEU A 129 -16.37 0.43 5.56
N ALA A 130 -17.71 0.50 5.55
CA ALA A 130 -18.53 0.26 6.73
C ALA A 130 -18.18 -1.09 7.42
N PRO A 131 -18.10 -1.12 8.76
CA PRO A 131 -17.80 -2.33 9.51
C PRO A 131 -18.69 -3.50 9.08
N ALA A 132 -18.16 -4.72 9.09
CA ALA A 132 -18.88 -5.92 8.66
C ALA A 132 -20.20 -6.15 9.44
N ARG A 133 -20.30 -5.61 10.66
CA ARG A 133 -21.52 -5.63 11.49
C ARG A 133 -22.62 -4.69 10.97
N GLU A 134 -22.27 -3.60 10.31
CA GLU A 134 -23.20 -2.62 9.73
C GLU A 134 -23.62 -3.01 8.31
N ARG A 135 -22.77 -3.74 7.56
CA ARG A 135 -23.15 -4.38 6.29
C ARG A 135 -24.11 -5.55 6.46
N ALA A 136 -24.26 -6.07 7.69
CA ALA A 136 -25.18 -7.14 8.01
C ALA A 136 -26.33 -6.62 8.89
N LEU A 137 -27.52 -6.32 8.32
CA LEU A 137 -28.90 -6.57 8.86
C LEU A 137 -29.99 -5.69 8.16
N PRO A 138 -31.29 -6.08 8.15
CA PRO A 138 -31.92 -7.27 8.75
C PRO A 138 -32.48 -8.27 7.71
N GLY A 139 -32.46 -9.57 8.02
CA GLY A 139 -33.18 -10.55 7.19
C GLY A 139 -32.68 -11.99 7.16
N ARG A 140 -31.80 -12.45 8.06
CA ARG A 140 -31.53 -13.89 8.18
C ARG A 140 -32.53 -14.52 9.15
N PRO A 141 -33.51 -15.33 8.69
CA PRO A 141 -34.34 -16.09 9.62
C PRO A 141 -33.42 -16.97 10.46
N ARG A 142 -33.55 -16.84 11.79
CA ARG A 142 -32.92 -17.77 12.73
C ARG A 142 -33.42 -19.17 12.34
N ARG A 143 -32.50 -20.07 11.98
CA ARG A 143 -32.83 -21.49 11.81
C ARG A 143 -33.44 -21.96 13.12
N THR A 144 -34.76 -22.16 13.13
CA THR A 144 -35.45 -22.79 14.24
C THR A 144 -34.95 -24.23 14.30
N ARG A 145 -34.32 -24.57 15.42
CA ARG A 145 -33.93 -25.94 15.74
C ARG A 145 -35.24 -26.72 15.94
N ARG A 146 -35.52 -27.63 15.02
CA ARG A 146 -36.69 -28.54 15.07
C ARG A 146 -36.55 -29.42 16.33
N PRO A 147 -37.58 -29.53 17.19
CA PRO A 147 -37.52 -30.45 18.32
C PRO A 147 -37.58 -31.88 17.80
N GLN A 148 -36.70 -32.73 18.31
CA GLN A 148 -36.80 -34.18 18.18
C GLN A 148 -37.93 -34.62 19.13
N HIS A 149 -38.96 -35.26 18.58
CA HIS A 149 -39.93 -36.00 19.36
C HIS A 149 -39.36 -37.40 19.58
N ASP A 150 -39.22 -37.78 20.85
CA ASP A 150 -39.22 -39.18 21.31
C ASP A 150 -40.64 -39.75 21.22
#